data_AF-A0A968PM23-F1
#
_entry.id   AF-A0A968PM23-F1
#
_cell.length_a   1.000
_cell.length_b   1.000
_cell.length_c   1.000
_cell.angle_alpha   90.00
_cell.angle_beta   90.00
_cell.angle_gamma   90.00
#
_symmetry.space_group_name_H-M   'P 1'
#
loop_
_entity.id
_entity.type
_entity.pdbx_description
1 polymer ?
#
loop_
_entity_poly.entity_id
_entity_poly.type
_entity_poly.pdbx_seq_one_letter_code
_entity_poly.pdbx_strand_id
1 'polypeptide(L)'
;MKHVLWLCSVALLVAGCGQPLTASPPPTVPAPQPVAEGFSRSAMLDDIANLVILPAYEQFTERTATLQEAARTLSDAPTAANLQATRQAWREAVLAWQPLRLFILDDIRRTLLHSGVNKWPTNTEFIEQFIAEEATLDAALIAGAGSTSKGVPALEYLLFSPTGDDAAVLAALTNDPRRMQYVVALTQDLHTTALALQEAWTQPDEGYVIEFVSNDSGGAMMQSSVSELSNELVNALEMLVQTRLGEPLGRANGGEPQPALVEAPTAMHQCRPCSACCTAFGQRLRAERGRASMITWTTWACRPKRGRSRCGLLSRSTAPLPHSKRLNSRCRLR
;
A
#
# COMPACT_ATOMS: atom_id res chain seq x y z
N MET A 1 -18.87 50.30 75.51
CA MET A 1 -20.33 50.16 75.59
C MET A 1 -20.87 49.95 74.17
N LYS A 2 -21.52 48.80 73.92
CA LYS A 2 -22.58 48.51 72.92
C LYS A 2 -22.19 48.65 71.42
N HIS A 3 -22.00 47.55 70.67
CA HIS A 3 -23.01 46.80 69.88
C HIS A 3 -23.74 47.71 68.84
N VAL A 4 -23.96 47.41 67.55
CA VAL A 4 -24.00 46.16 66.76
C VAL A 4 -24.26 46.52 65.26
N LEU A 5 -23.75 45.66 64.36
CA LEU A 5 -24.10 45.35 62.95
C LEU A 5 -25.27 46.07 62.25
N TRP A 6 -25.08 46.43 60.97
CA TRP A 6 -25.81 45.78 59.86
C TRP A 6 -25.17 46.01 58.47
N LEU A 7 -25.41 45.04 57.59
CA LEU A 7 -24.75 44.72 56.33
C LEU A 7 -25.48 45.28 55.10
N CYS A 8 -24.76 45.26 53.98
CA CYS A 8 -25.23 45.13 52.58
C CYS A 8 -26.00 46.31 51.95
N SER A 9 -25.34 46.99 51.00
CA SER A 9 -25.83 47.20 49.62
C SER A 9 -24.86 48.07 48.84
N VAL A 10 -23.95 47.47 48.06
CA VAL A 10 -23.32 48.17 46.93
C VAL A 10 -23.39 47.24 45.73
N ALA A 11 -24.39 47.48 44.90
CA ALA A 11 -24.38 47.08 43.52
C ALA A 11 -23.35 47.95 42.79
N LEU A 12 -22.35 47.33 42.16
CA LEU A 12 -21.49 48.00 41.18
C LEU A 12 -21.42 47.17 39.90
N LEU A 13 -21.77 47.84 38.80
CA LEU A 13 -21.88 47.34 37.44
C LEU A 13 -20.55 46.74 36.92
N VAL A 14 -20.60 45.49 36.48
CA VAL A 14 -19.66 44.93 35.50
C VAL A 14 -20.32 45.05 34.13
N ALA A 15 -20.00 46.12 33.40
CA ALA A 15 -20.24 46.20 31.97
C ALA A 15 -18.96 45.76 31.24
N GLY A 16 -18.91 44.48 30.85
CA GLY A 16 -17.80 43.90 30.10
C GLY A 16 -18.26 42.71 29.28
N CYS A 17 -18.67 42.97 28.04
CA CYS A 17 -18.85 42.04 26.91
C CYS A 17 -19.36 40.62 27.23
N GLY A 18 -20.66 40.49 27.49
CA GLY A 18 -21.37 39.24 27.28
C GLY A 18 -21.70 39.04 25.80
N GLN A 19 -20.86 38.31 25.07
CA GLN A 19 -21.38 37.52 23.95
C GLN A 19 -21.62 36.11 24.48
N PRO A 20 -22.87 35.61 24.52
CA PRO A 20 -23.09 34.21 24.81
C PRO A 20 -22.38 33.38 23.73
N LEU A 21 -21.60 32.39 24.16
CA LEU A 21 -21.12 31.32 23.29
C LEU A 21 -22.37 30.60 22.77
N THR A 22 -22.92 31.04 21.64
CA THR A 22 -23.88 30.25 20.89
C THR A 22 -23.12 29.02 20.42
N ALA A 23 -23.40 27.88 21.05
CA ALA A 23 -22.95 26.59 20.54
C ALA A 23 -23.30 26.53 19.05
N SER A 24 -22.29 26.38 18.19
CA SER A 24 -22.54 26.05 16.80
C SER A 24 -23.46 24.82 16.78
N PRO A 25 -24.54 24.83 15.98
CA PRO A 25 -25.36 23.63 15.85
C PRO A 25 -24.44 22.48 15.42
N PRO A 26 -24.64 21.25 15.96
CA PRO A 26 -23.87 20.09 15.54
C PRO A 26 -23.94 19.98 14.01
N PRO A 27 -22.86 19.58 13.33
CA PRO A 27 -22.89 19.41 11.88
C PRO A 27 -24.07 18.51 11.54
N THR A 28 -25.03 19.07 10.82
CA THR A 28 -26.19 18.34 10.35
C THR A 28 -25.66 17.38 9.29
N VAL A 29 -25.55 16.10 9.64
CA VAL A 29 -25.29 15.07 8.64
C VAL A 29 -26.47 15.13 7.68
N PRO A 30 -26.27 15.52 6.40
CA PRO A 30 -27.37 15.56 5.45
C PRO A 30 -27.98 14.16 5.38
N ALA A 31 -29.32 14.10 5.41
CA ALA A 31 -30.04 12.86 5.26
C ALA A 31 -29.54 12.11 4.00
N PRO A 32 -29.47 10.77 4.01
CA PRO A 32 -29.04 9.99 2.85
C PRO A 32 -29.82 10.47 1.63
N GLN A 33 -29.10 10.98 0.64
CA GLN A 33 -29.74 11.38 -0.61
C GLN A 33 -30.23 10.09 -1.29
N PRO A 34 -31.44 10.08 -1.89
CA PRO A 34 -31.89 8.94 -2.66
C PRO A 34 -30.84 8.63 -3.73
N VAL A 35 -30.46 7.36 -3.84
CA VAL A 35 -29.57 6.86 -4.88
C VAL A 35 -30.13 7.30 -6.23
N ALA A 36 -29.30 7.88 -7.09
CA ALA A 36 -29.72 8.40 -8.39
C ALA A 36 -30.56 7.34 -9.14
N GLU A 37 -31.68 7.76 -9.75
CA GLU A 37 -32.53 6.84 -10.50
C GLU A 37 -31.71 6.07 -11.54
N GLY A 38 -31.77 4.73 -11.48
CA GLY A 38 -31.05 3.83 -12.39
C GLY A 38 -29.69 3.30 -11.90
N PHE A 39 -29.21 3.70 -10.72
CA PHE A 39 -27.98 3.10 -10.16
C PHE A 39 -28.24 1.72 -9.54
N SER A 40 -27.55 0.70 -10.07
CA SER A 40 -27.54 -0.66 -9.52
C SER A 40 -26.20 -0.94 -8.83
N ARG A 41 -26.22 -1.15 -7.51
CA ARG A 41 -25.03 -1.51 -6.74
C ARG A 41 -24.50 -2.90 -7.10
N SER A 42 -25.37 -3.87 -7.35
CA SER A 42 -24.95 -5.20 -7.80
C SER A 42 -24.26 -5.14 -9.16
N ALA A 43 -24.75 -4.33 -10.11
CA ALA A 43 -24.07 -4.14 -11.38
C ALA A 43 -22.70 -3.44 -11.22
N MET A 44 -22.60 -2.46 -10.32
CA MET A 44 -21.31 -1.85 -9.98
C MET A 44 -20.33 -2.87 -9.37
N LEU A 45 -20.79 -3.72 -8.45
CA LEU A 45 -19.95 -4.75 -7.84
C LEU A 45 -19.50 -5.80 -8.87
N ASP A 46 -20.39 -6.19 -9.78
CA ASP A 46 -20.07 -7.07 -10.90
C ASP A 46 -19.01 -6.46 -11.82
N ASP A 47 -19.15 -5.18 -12.19
CA ASP A 47 -18.13 -4.46 -12.96
C ASP A 47 -16.80 -4.37 -12.21
N ILE A 48 -16.81 -4.06 -10.90
CA ILE A 48 -15.59 -4.00 -10.08
C ILE A 48 -14.91 -5.38 -10.06
N ALA A 49 -15.66 -6.45 -9.83
CA ALA A 49 -15.13 -7.80 -9.81
C ALA A 49 -14.49 -8.16 -11.16
N ASN A 50 -15.26 -8.09 -12.25
CA ASN A 50 -14.84 -8.60 -13.55
C ASN A 50 -13.86 -7.70 -14.29
N LEU A 51 -13.90 -6.38 -14.08
CA LEU A 51 -13.07 -5.43 -14.82
C LEU A 51 -11.84 -4.96 -14.03
N VAL A 52 -11.81 -5.15 -12.70
CA VAL A 52 -10.72 -4.66 -11.84
C VAL A 52 -10.09 -5.76 -11.02
N ILE A 53 -10.87 -6.49 -10.21
CA ILE A 53 -10.33 -7.44 -9.24
C ILE A 53 -9.76 -8.67 -9.96
N LEU A 54 -10.57 -9.38 -10.75
CA LEU A 54 -10.14 -10.60 -11.43
C LEU A 54 -8.95 -10.37 -12.38
N PRO A 55 -8.94 -9.32 -13.23
CA PRO A 55 -7.78 -9.02 -14.08
C PRO A 55 -6.51 -8.69 -13.29
N ALA A 56 -6.63 -8.14 -12.08
CA ALA A 56 -5.46 -7.86 -11.23
C ALA A 56 -4.87 -9.17 -10.67
N TYR A 57 -5.69 -10.15 -10.29
CA TYR A 57 -5.21 -11.47 -9.86
C TYR A 57 -4.58 -12.23 -11.03
N GLU A 58 -5.20 -12.23 -12.20
CA GLU A 58 -4.63 -12.79 -13.43
C GLU A 58 -3.25 -12.19 -13.73
N GLN A 59 -3.13 -10.85 -13.70
CA GLN A 59 -1.85 -10.18 -13.92
C GLN A 59 -0.80 -10.61 -12.89
N PHE A 60 -1.17 -10.75 -11.62
CA PHE A 60 -0.22 -11.20 -10.60
C PHE A 60 0.23 -12.64 -10.81
N THR A 61 -0.68 -13.55 -11.18
CA THR A 61 -0.36 -14.93 -11.58
C THR A 61 0.61 -14.96 -12.76
N GLU A 62 0.39 -14.16 -13.81
CA GLU A 62 1.30 -14.06 -14.96
C GLU A 62 2.70 -13.55 -14.57
N ARG A 63 2.78 -12.53 -13.69
CA ARG A 63 4.07 -11.99 -13.25
C ARG A 63 4.85 -12.95 -12.36
N THR A 64 4.16 -13.71 -11.51
CA THR A 64 4.81 -14.73 -10.68
C THR A 64 5.29 -15.92 -11.51
N ALA A 65 4.55 -16.33 -12.54
CA ALA A 65 5.01 -17.33 -13.52
C ALA A 65 6.27 -16.86 -14.26
N THR A 66 6.28 -15.61 -14.73
CA THR A 66 7.44 -15.00 -15.39
C THR A 66 8.66 -14.96 -14.48
N LEU A 67 8.47 -14.62 -13.20
CA LEU A 67 9.52 -14.60 -12.19
C LEU A 67 10.07 -16.01 -11.93
N GLN A 68 9.20 -17.01 -11.81
CA GLN A 68 9.61 -18.41 -11.65
C GLN A 68 10.48 -18.87 -12.82
N GLU A 69 10.08 -18.54 -14.06
CA GLU A 69 10.88 -18.91 -15.23
C GLU A 69 12.24 -18.19 -15.29
N ALA A 70 12.26 -16.91 -14.93
CA ALA A 70 13.51 -16.15 -14.85
C ALA A 70 14.46 -16.74 -13.80
N ALA A 71 13.93 -17.14 -12.63
CA ALA A 71 14.72 -17.80 -11.59
C ALA A 71 15.26 -19.16 -12.01
N ARG A 72 14.46 -19.98 -12.74
CA ARG A 72 14.95 -21.24 -13.33
C ARG A 72 16.08 -20.99 -14.32
N THR A 73 15.91 -20.02 -15.21
CA THR A 73 16.94 -19.62 -16.18
C THR A 73 18.23 -19.13 -15.49
N LEU A 74 18.10 -18.39 -14.37
CA LEU A 74 19.24 -17.97 -13.56
C LEU A 74 19.93 -19.15 -12.87
N SER A 75 19.15 -20.12 -12.38
CA SER A 75 19.69 -21.35 -11.79
C SER A 75 20.49 -22.17 -12.79
N ASP A 76 19.99 -22.32 -14.01
CA ASP A 76 20.65 -23.08 -15.07
C ASP A 76 21.89 -22.35 -15.62
N ALA A 77 21.86 -21.01 -15.62
CA ALA A 77 22.95 -20.17 -16.11
C ALA A 77 23.11 -18.91 -15.25
N PRO A 78 23.96 -18.94 -14.20
CA PRO A 78 24.13 -17.85 -13.24
C PRO A 78 25.00 -16.70 -13.80
N THR A 79 24.43 -15.96 -14.75
CA THR A 79 25.08 -14.82 -15.40
C THR A 79 24.51 -13.50 -14.90
N ALA A 80 25.27 -12.41 -15.04
CA ALA A 80 24.78 -11.06 -14.71
C ALA A 80 23.52 -10.67 -15.48
N ALA A 81 23.40 -11.10 -16.74
CA ALA A 81 22.21 -10.86 -17.55
C ALA A 81 20.97 -11.57 -16.96
N ASN A 82 21.10 -12.84 -16.58
CA ASN A 82 20.01 -13.60 -15.99
C ASN A 82 19.64 -13.11 -14.58
N LEU A 83 20.61 -12.61 -13.81
CA LEU A 83 20.33 -11.99 -12.51
C LEU A 83 19.51 -10.71 -12.69
N GLN A 84 19.88 -9.87 -13.65
CA GLN A 84 19.12 -8.64 -13.95
C GLN A 84 17.72 -8.94 -14.50
N ALA A 85 17.58 -9.97 -15.34
CA ALA A 85 16.27 -10.44 -15.82
C ALA A 85 15.38 -10.91 -14.65
N THR A 86 15.94 -11.70 -13.73
CA THR A 86 15.23 -12.20 -12.54
C THR A 86 14.80 -11.04 -11.63
N ARG A 87 15.69 -10.08 -11.37
CA ARG A 87 15.37 -8.87 -10.59
C ARG A 87 14.28 -8.03 -11.26
N GLN A 88 14.29 -7.92 -12.58
CA GLN A 88 13.25 -7.20 -13.31
C GLN A 88 11.90 -7.90 -13.18
N ALA A 89 11.85 -9.23 -13.38
CA ALA A 89 10.64 -10.02 -13.17
C ALA A 89 10.14 -9.92 -11.73
N TRP A 90 11.05 -9.89 -10.74
CA TRP A 90 10.72 -9.69 -9.34
C TRP A 90 10.04 -8.34 -9.13
N ARG A 91 10.60 -7.25 -9.67
CA ARG A 91 9.99 -5.90 -9.57
C ARG A 91 8.60 -5.87 -10.18
N GLU A 92 8.40 -6.54 -11.32
CA GLU A 92 7.10 -6.61 -11.98
C GLU A 92 6.07 -7.39 -11.14
N ALA A 93 6.47 -8.49 -10.50
CA ALA A 93 5.62 -9.21 -9.56
C ALA A 93 5.25 -8.36 -8.33
N VAL A 94 6.22 -7.64 -7.74
CA VAL A 94 5.98 -6.72 -6.63
C VAL A 94 4.97 -5.63 -7.00
N LEU A 95 5.10 -5.07 -8.22
CA LEU A 95 4.21 -4.04 -8.73
C LEU A 95 2.80 -4.57 -9.00
N ALA A 96 2.67 -5.78 -9.55
CA ALA A 96 1.38 -6.43 -9.75
C ALA A 96 0.69 -6.78 -8.41
N TRP A 97 1.46 -7.05 -7.35
CA TRP A 97 0.91 -7.28 -6.01
C TRP A 97 0.31 -6.03 -5.35
N GLN A 98 0.86 -4.83 -5.62
CA GLN A 98 0.43 -3.61 -4.90
C GLN A 98 -1.08 -3.32 -4.96
N PRO A 99 -1.76 -3.35 -6.13
CA PRO A 99 -3.20 -3.11 -6.19
C PRO A 99 -4.02 -4.20 -5.48
N LEU A 100 -3.57 -5.46 -5.49
CA LEU A 100 -4.27 -6.59 -4.85
C LEU A 100 -4.43 -6.42 -3.34
N ARG A 101 -3.60 -5.60 -2.71
CA ARG A 101 -3.73 -5.28 -1.29
C ARG A 101 -5.06 -4.62 -0.92
N LEU A 102 -5.72 -3.98 -1.89
CA LEU A 102 -7.06 -3.39 -1.72
C LEU A 102 -8.18 -4.44 -1.83
N PHE A 103 -7.86 -5.63 -2.33
CA PHE A 103 -8.82 -6.69 -2.63
C PHE A 103 -8.60 -7.93 -1.75
N ILE A 104 -7.85 -7.80 -0.66
CA ILE A 104 -7.77 -8.83 0.39
C ILE A 104 -9.00 -8.67 1.28
N LEU A 105 -10.15 -9.07 0.77
CA LEU A 105 -11.46 -8.98 1.45
C LEU A 105 -11.75 -10.23 2.27
N ASP A 106 -12.84 -10.25 3.04
CA ASP A 106 -13.12 -11.19 4.15
C ASP A 106 -12.57 -12.62 3.97
N ASP A 107 -13.15 -13.43 3.09
CA ASP A 107 -12.74 -14.83 2.90
C ASP A 107 -11.32 -14.96 2.35
N ILE A 108 -10.94 -14.10 1.42
CA ILE A 108 -9.57 -14.04 0.89
C ILE A 108 -8.57 -13.77 2.01
N ARG A 109 -8.92 -12.91 2.97
CA ARG A 109 -8.10 -12.62 4.16
C ARG A 109 -8.00 -13.83 5.07
N ARG A 110 -9.10 -14.58 5.28
CA ARG A 110 -9.14 -15.79 6.12
C ARG A 110 -8.24 -16.90 5.61
N THR A 111 -7.97 -16.97 4.31
CA THR A 111 -6.98 -17.92 3.74
C THR A 111 -5.56 -17.69 4.24
N LEU A 112 -5.23 -16.48 4.72
CA LEU A 112 -3.89 -16.03 5.10
C LEU A 112 -2.82 -16.10 4.00
N LEU A 113 -3.17 -16.47 2.77
CA LEU A 113 -2.25 -16.60 1.64
C LEU A 113 -1.50 -15.29 1.34
N HIS A 114 -2.19 -14.15 1.48
CA HIS A 114 -1.63 -12.81 1.29
C HIS A 114 -0.41 -12.53 2.21
N SER A 115 -0.35 -13.17 3.38
CA SER A 115 0.80 -13.04 4.28
C SER A 115 2.03 -13.77 3.73
N GLY A 116 1.86 -14.89 3.02
CA GLY A 116 2.94 -15.59 2.34
C GLY A 116 3.53 -14.84 1.16
N VAL A 117 2.80 -13.86 0.61
CA VAL A 117 3.25 -13.08 -0.55
C VAL A 117 4.19 -11.95 -0.15
N ASN A 118 3.82 -11.11 0.83
CA ASN A 118 4.55 -9.89 1.15
C ASN A 118 4.53 -9.54 2.64
N LYS A 119 4.92 -10.48 3.50
CA LYS A 119 5.19 -10.18 4.92
C LYS A 119 6.59 -9.57 5.06
N TRP A 120 6.61 -8.32 5.49
CA TRP A 120 7.84 -7.57 5.78
C TRP A 120 7.81 -7.09 7.26
N PRO A 121 8.97 -6.99 7.94
CA PRO A 121 10.32 -7.39 7.51
C PRO A 121 10.51 -8.90 7.34
N THR A 122 11.49 -9.29 6.52
CA THR A 122 11.89 -10.69 6.37
C THR A 122 12.82 -11.11 7.50
N ASN A 123 12.75 -12.38 7.92
CA ASN A 123 13.66 -12.95 8.90
C ASN A 123 14.84 -13.62 8.17
N THR A 124 15.92 -12.87 7.99
CA THR A 124 17.11 -13.35 7.27
C THR A 124 17.78 -14.51 8.00
N GLU A 125 17.73 -14.55 9.33
CA GLU A 125 18.32 -15.64 10.12
C GLU A 125 17.64 -16.98 9.80
N PHE A 126 16.31 -17.00 9.77
CA PHE A 126 15.56 -18.21 9.39
C PHE A 126 15.80 -18.61 7.93
N ILE A 127 15.95 -17.64 7.01
CA ILE A 127 16.31 -17.94 5.62
C ILE A 127 17.68 -18.64 5.56
N GLU A 128 18.69 -18.11 6.24
CA GLU A 128 20.02 -18.75 6.30
C GLU A 128 19.96 -20.13 6.97
N GLN A 129 19.13 -20.32 7.99
CA GLN A 129 18.93 -21.63 8.63
C GLN A 129 18.35 -22.65 7.64
N PHE A 130 17.28 -22.32 6.91
CA PHE A 130 16.73 -23.20 5.88
C PHE A 130 17.75 -23.54 4.79
N ILE A 131 18.56 -22.56 4.37
CA ILE A 131 19.64 -22.78 3.40
C ILE A 131 20.70 -23.73 3.97
N ALA A 132 21.04 -23.62 5.25
CA ALA A 132 22.07 -24.43 5.90
C ALA A 132 21.63 -25.84 6.31
N GLU A 133 20.33 -26.08 6.51
CA GLU A 133 19.78 -27.40 6.88
C GLU A 133 20.02 -28.47 5.79
N GLU A 134 19.94 -29.76 6.12
CA GLU A 134 20.10 -30.84 5.13
C GLU A 134 18.78 -31.27 4.46
N ALA A 135 17.65 -30.65 4.85
CA ALA A 135 16.34 -30.98 4.29
C ALA A 135 16.25 -30.67 2.77
N THR A 136 15.32 -31.35 2.10
CA THR A 136 15.01 -31.08 0.68
C THR A 136 14.41 -29.68 0.57
N LEU A 137 15.04 -28.81 -0.23
CA LEU A 137 14.53 -27.47 -0.51
C LEU A 137 13.63 -27.51 -1.73
N ASP A 138 12.33 -27.54 -1.49
CA ASP A 138 11.30 -27.47 -2.51
C ASP A 138 10.18 -26.52 -2.10
N ALA A 139 9.23 -26.29 -3.02
CA ALA A 139 8.10 -25.42 -2.76
C ALA A 139 7.21 -25.91 -1.59
N ALA A 140 7.18 -27.22 -1.30
CA ALA A 140 6.37 -27.75 -0.21
C ALA A 140 6.96 -27.38 1.16
N LEU A 141 8.29 -27.42 1.29
CA LEU A 141 8.97 -26.93 2.49
C LEU A 141 8.75 -25.42 2.67
N ILE A 142 8.86 -24.63 1.60
CA ILE A 142 8.59 -23.18 1.64
C ILE A 142 7.12 -22.89 1.99
N ALA A 143 6.18 -23.69 1.49
CA ALA A 143 4.76 -23.53 1.81
C ALA A 143 4.51 -23.64 3.33
N GLY A 144 5.18 -24.58 3.99
CA GLY A 144 5.15 -24.75 5.46
C GLY A 144 6.02 -23.76 6.25
N ALA A 145 6.92 -23.02 5.61
CA ALA A 145 7.75 -22.02 6.27
C ALA A 145 6.93 -20.81 6.74
N GLY A 146 7.41 -20.17 7.81
CA GLY A 146 6.81 -18.94 8.32
C GLY A 146 6.78 -17.83 7.27
N SER A 147 5.73 -17.00 7.29
CA SER A 147 5.52 -15.94 6.28
C SER A 147 6.67 -14.92 6.19
N THR A 148 7.44 -14.73 7.27
CA THR A 148 8.61 -13.84 7.28
C THR A 148 9.83 -14.42 6.55
N SER A 149 9.84 -15.72 6.23
CA SER A 149 10.95 -16.39 5.55
C SER A 149 10.66 -16.65 4.07
N LYS A 150 9.51 -16.18 3.55
CA LYS A 150 9.10 -16.45 2.18
C LYS A 150 8.53 -15.24 1.46
N GLY A 151 8.10 -15.47 0.23
CA GLY A 151 7.51 -14.45 -0.64
C GLY A 151 8.51 -13.43 -1.16
N VAL A 152 7.97 -12.28 -1.53
CA VAL A 152 8.70 -11.20 -2.22
C VAL A 152 9.87 -10.64 -1.40
N PRO A 153 9.76 -10.40 -0.07
CA PRO A 153 10.86 -9.89 0.75
C PRO A 153 12.02 -10.88 0.91
N ALA A 154 11.75 -12.18 1.01
CA ALA A 154 12.80 -13.20 1.07
C ALA A 154 13.60 -13.26 -0.25
N LEU A 155 12.90 -13.18 -1.39
CA LEU A 155 13.54 -13.08 -2.70
C LEU A 155 14.38 -11.81 -2.84
N GLU A 156 13.95 -10.70 -2.27
CA GLU A 156 14.74 -9.47 -2.28
C GLU A 156 16.08 -9.65 -1.57
N TYR A 157 16.06 -10.25 -0.38
CA TYR A 157 17.26 -10.50 0.41
C TYR A 157 18.29 -11.35 -0.35
N LEU A 158 17.83 -12.34 -1.11
CA LEU A 158 18.70 -13.25 -1.85
C LEU A 158 19.19 -12.67 -3.18
N LEU A 159 18.36 -11.86 -3.84
CA LEU A 159 18.65 -11.35 -5.19
C LEU A 159 19.32 -9.97 -5.17
N PHE A 160 19.24 -9.19 -4.09
CA PHE A 160 19.77 -7.84 -4.04
C PHE A 160 20.80 -7.67 -2.92
N SER A 161 21.76 -6.77 -3.12
CA SER A 161 22.82 -6.45 -2.16
C SER A 161 22.68 -5.01 -1.66
N PRO A 162 22.77 -4.73 -0.35
CA PRO A 162 22.75 -3.36 0.17
C PRO A 162 23.82 -2.45 -0.44
N THR A 163 24.96 -3.02 -0.87
CA THR A 163 26.07 -2.26 -1.48
C THR A 163 25.96 -2.11 -2.99
N GLY A 164 24.99 -2.78 -3.63
CA GLY A 164 24.86 -2.79 -5.10
C GLY A 164 25.88 -3.68 -5.82
N ASP A 165 26.59 -4.56 -5.10
CA ASP A 165 27.57 -5.46 -5.68
C ASP A 165 26.92 -6.70 -6.30
N ASP A 166 26.74 -6.68 -7.62
CA ASP A 166 26.18 -7.78 -8.40
C ASP A 166 27.08 -9.01 -8.44
N ALA A 167 28.41 -8.82 -8.40
CA ALA A 167 29.36 -9.91 -8.43
C ALA A 167 29.30 -10.70 -7.12
N ALA A 168 29.14 -10.02 -5.99
CA ALA A 168 28.94 -10.66 -4.69
C ALA A 168 27.65 -11.48 -4.63
N VAL A 169 26.53 -10.95 -5.16
CA VAL A 169 25.25 -11.70 -5.22
C VAL A 169 25.38 -12.94 -6.08
N LEU A 170 25.98 -12.82 -7.28
CA LEU A 170 26.21 -13.97 -8.15
C LEU A 170 27.12 -14.99 -7.46
N ALA A 171 28.22 -14.57 -6.86
CA ALA A 171 29.13 -15.46 -6.14
C ALA A 171 28.42 -16.21 -5.01
N ALA A 172 27.56 -15.55 -4.24
CA ALA A 172 26.76 -16.21 -3.20
C ALA A 172 25.81 -17.26 -3.78
N LEU A 173 25.15 -16.96 -4.91
CA LEU A 173 24.24 -17.88 -5.59
C LEU A 173 24.96 -19.05 -6.27
N THR A 174 26.21 -18.88 -6.73
CA THR A 174 26.97 -19.92 -7.41
C THR A 174 27.78 -20.79 -6.46
N ASN A 175 28.30 -20.22 -5.37
CA ASN A 175 29.15 -20.94 -4.43
C ASN A 175 28.33 -21.85 -3.50
N ASP A 176 27.06 -21.54 -3.31
CA ASP A 176 26.12 -22.34 -2.52
C ASP A 176 24.91 -22.75 -3.37
N PRO A 177 24.90 -23.99 -3.89
CA PRO A 177 23.77 -24.52 -4.66
C PRO A 177 22.44 -24.50 -3.90
N ARG A 178 22.47 -24.62 -2.56
CA ARG A 178 21.25 -24.61 -1.74
C ARG A 178 20.60 -23.23 -1.72
N ARG A 179 21.41 -22.17 -1.73
CA ARG A 179 20.90 -20.80 -1.87
C ARG A 179 20.16 -20.59 -3.19
N MET A 180 20.69 -21.10 -4.30
CA MET A 180 19.98 -21.04 -5.59
C MET A 180 18.70 -21.88 -5.57
N GLN A 181 18.74 -23.09 -5.01
CA GLN A 181 17.56 -23.94 -4.84
C GLN A 181 16.47 -23.23 -4.03
N TYR A 182 16.84 -22.51 -2.97
CA TYR A 182 15.92 -21.72 -2.17
C TYR A 182 15.25 -20.60 -2.98
N VAL A 183 16.01 -19.90 -3.84
CA VAL A 183 15.44 -18.89 -4.76
C VAL A 183 14.39 -19.52 -5.68
N VAL A 184 14.72 -20.66 -6.30
CA VAL A 184 13.79 -21.37 -7.20
C VAL A 184 12.54 -21.82 -6.43
N ALA A 185 12.70 -22.43 -5.26
CA ALA A 185 11.61 -22.89 -4.40
C ALA A 185 10.69 -21.73 -3.96
N LEU A 186 11.26 -20.58 -3.57
CA LEU A 186 10.51 -19.37 -3.23
C LEU A 186 9.65 -18.87 -4.39
N THR A 187 10.20 -18.84 -5.62
CA THR A 187 9.43 -18.39 -6.79
C THR A 187 8.30 -19.35 -7.15
N GLN A 188 8.50 -20.66 -6.95
CA GLN A 188 7.47 -21.67 -7.16
C GLN A 188 6.36 -21.59 -6.10
N ASP A 189 6.70 -21.43 -4.82
CA ASP A 189 5.71 -21.21 -3.74
C ASP A 189 4.92 -19.92 -3.97
N LEU A 190 5.59 -18.84 -4.38
CA LEU A 190 4.94 -17.56 -4.68
C LEU A 190 3.95 -17.70 -5.86
N HIS A 191 4.32 -18.40 -6.92
CA HIS A 191 3.42 -18.65 -8.05
C HIS A 191 2.24 -19.55 -7.66
N THR A 192 2.50 -20.61 -6.88
CA THR A 192 1.44 -21.49 -6.34
C THR A 192 0.46 -20.70 -5.46
N THR A 193 0.98 -19.80 -4.62
CA THR A 193 0.17 -18.91 -3.79
C THR A 193 -0.66 -17.94 -4.63
N ALA A 194 -0.10 -17.40 -5.72
CA ALA A 194 -0.84 -16.52 -6.64
C ALA A 194 -2.01 -17.26 -7.32
N LEU A 195 -1.78 -18.50 -7.77
CA LEU A 195 -2.83 -19.35 -8.34
C LEU A 195 -3.92 -19.63 -7.31
N ALA A 196 -3.56 -20.01 -6.08
CA ALA A 196 -4.53 -20.27 -5.01
C ALA A 196 -5.36 -19.03 -4.65
N LEU A 197 -4.75 -17.84 -4.66
CA LEU A 197 -5.46 -16.58 -4.46
C LEU A 197 -6.44 -16.27 -5.59
N GLN A 198 -6.06 -16.50 -6.85
CA GLN A 198 -6.95 -16.34 -8.00
C GLN A 198 -8.09 -17.36 -7.96
N GLU A 199 -7.79 -18.60 -7.61
CA GLU A 199 -8.78 -19.67 -7.49
C GLU A 199 -9.80 -19.35 -6.39
N ALA A 200 -9.37 -18.84 -5.23
CA ALA A 200 -10.28 -18.41 -4.16
C ALA A 200 -11.31 -17.36 -4.63
N TRP A 201 -10.99 -16.56 -5.64
CA TRP A 201 -11.93 -15.63 -6.26
C TRP A 201 -12.83 -16.28 -7.31
N THR A 202 -12.31 -17.25 -8.06
CA THR A 202 -12.89 -17.70 -9.35
C THR A 202 -13.46 -19.11 -9.34
N GLN A 203 -13.39 -19.84 -8.23
CA GLN A 203 -13.92 -21.19 -8.16
C GLN A 203 -15.38 -21.25 -8.65
N PRO A 204 -15.73 -22.22 -9.51
CA PRO A 204 -17.11 -22.42 -9.92
C PRO A 204 -17.99 -22.65 -8.70
N ASP A 205 -19.14 -21.97 -8.63
CA ASP A 205 -20.17 -22.09 -7.60
C ASP A 205 -19.77 -21.71 -6.15
N GLU A 206 -18.47 -21.66 -5.83
CA GLU A 206 -17.94 -21.39 -4.49
C GLU A 206 -16.96 -20.19 -4.43
N GLY A 207 -16.59 -19.64 -5.58
CA GLY A 207 -15.66 -18.51 -5.67
C GLY A 207 -16.20 -17.27 -4.97
N TYR A 208 -15.33 -16.57 -4.24
CA TYR A 208 -15.70 -15.39 -3.46
C TYR A 208 -16.34 -14.27 -4.29
N VAL A 209 -16.13 -14.25 -5.61
CA VAL A 209 -16.82 -13.32 -6.52
C VAL A 209 -18.35 -13.40 -6.41
N ILE A 210 -18.91 -14.59 -6.16
CA ILE A 210 -20.36 -14.80 -6.06
C ILE A 210 -20.91 -14.09 -4.83
N GLU A 211 -20.25 -14.26 -3.69
CA GLU A 211 -20.61 -13.54 -2.46
C GLU A 211 -20.41 -12.04 -2.64
N PHE A 212 -19.26 -11.64 -3.18
CA PHE A 212 -18.92 -10.23 -3.39
C PHE A 212 -19.93 -9.47 -4.25
N VAL A 213 -20.47 -10.09 -5.30
CA VAL A 213 -21.46 -9.44 -6.18
C VAL A 213 -22.87 -9.46 -5.57
N SER A 214 -23.22 -10.51 -4.81
CA SER A 214 -24.56 -10.70 -4.25
C SER A 214 -24.78 -9.98 -2.91
N ASN A 215 -23.71 -9.68 -2.17
CA ASN A 215 -23.77 -9.11 -0.82
C ASN A 215 -23.84 -7.56 -0.84
N ASP A 216 -24.84 -7.04 -1.54
CA ASP A 216 -25.13 -5.59 -1.63
C ASP A 216 -25.73 -5.06 -0.31
N SER A 217 -26.56 -5.86 0.39
CA SER A 217 -27.25 -5.56 1.68
C SER A 217 -27.66 -4.10 1.95
N GLY A 218 -27.91 -3.30 0.90
CA GLY A 218 -28.19 -1.87 1.00
C GLY A 218 -27.00 -0.98 1.38
N GLY A 219 -25.78 -1.52 1.48
CA GLY A 219 -24.61 -0.85 2.07
C GLY A 219 -24.74 -0.57 3.58
N ALA A 220 -25.78 -1.12 4.22
CA ALA A 220 -26.14 -0.82 5.61
C ALA A 220 -25.57 -1.82 6.61
N MET A 221 -25.21 -3.03 6.14
CA MET A 221 -24.57 -4.04 6.98
C MET A 221 -23.05 -3.86 6.94
N MET A 222 -22.40 -4.02 8.10
CA MET A 222 -20.93 -3.97 8.21
C MET A 222 -20.22 -4.93 7.26
N GLN A 223 -20.89 -6.02 6.89
CA GLN A 223 -20.38 -7.08 6.02
C GLN A 223 -20.86 -6.94 4.56
N SER A 224 -21.37 -5.78 4.14
CA SER A 224 -21.68 -5.57 2.71
C SER A 224 -20.38 -5.43 1.91
N SER A 225 -20.36 -5.87 0.66
CA SER A 225 -19.15 -5.81 -0.18
C SER A 225 -18.67 -4.36 -0.42
N VAL A 226 -19.61 -3.41 -0.47
CA VAL A 226 -19.28 -1.97 -0.55
C VAL A 226 -18.62 -1.49 0.76
N SER A 227 -19.13 -1.93 1.91
CA SER A 227 -18.54 -1.61 3.22
C SER A 227 -17.15 -2.22 3.36
N GLU A 228 -16.95 -3.47 2.93
CA GLU A 228 -15.65 -4.13 2.95
C GLU A 228 -14.62 -3.41 2.08
N LEU A 229 -14.97 -3.08 0.83
CA LEU A 229 -14.09 -2.29 -0.04
C LEU A 229 -13.72 -0.94 0.58
N SER A 230 -14.70 -0.27 1.19
CA SER A 230 -14.49 1.02 1.83
C SER A 230 -13.56 0.90 3.04
N ASN A 231 -13.78 -0.12 3.87
CA ASN A 231 -12.95 -0.41 5.03
C ASN A 231 -11.52 -0.75 4.59
N GLU A 232 -11.34 -1.55 3.55
CA GLU A 232 -10.01 -1.91 3.06
C GLU A 232 -9.28 -0.75 2.40
N LEU A 233 -9.99 0.16 1.73
CA LEU A 233 -9.39 1.40 1.23
C LEU A 233 -8.86 2.27 2.39
N VAL A 234 -9.66 2.42 3.45
CA VAL A 234 -9.24 3.16 4.66
C VAL A 234 -8.05 2.47 5.32
N ASN A 235 -8.13 1.17 5.55
CA ASN A 235 -7.07 0.35 6.13
C ASN A 235 -5.77 0.46 5.31
N ALA A 236 -5.84 0.40 3.98
CA ALA A 236 -4.66 0.52 3.12
C ALA A 236 -4.00 1.91 3.23
N LEU A 237 -4.79 2.98 3.36
CA LEU A 237 -4.28 4.34 3.59
C LEU A 237 -3.67 4.48 4.99
N GLU A 238 -4.30 3.92 6.01
CA GLU A 238 -3.76 3.92 7.38
C GLU A 238 -2.44 3.15 7.45
N MET A 239 -2.38 1.94 6.88
CA MET A 239 -1.15 1.14 6.77
C MET A 239 -0.05 1.87 6.00
N LEU A 240 -0.39 2.61 4.94
CA LEU A 240 0.57 3.43 4.21
C LEU A 240 1.16 4.53 5.09
N VAL A 241 0.30 5.29 5.77
CA VAL A 241 0.70 6.48 6.54
C VAL A 241 1.37 6.12 7.86
N GLN A 242 0.88 5.10 8.56
CA GLN A 242 1.36 4.71 9.89
C GLN A 242 2.56 3.76 9.78
N THR A 243 2.41 2.66 9.05
CA THR A 243 3.42 1.60 9.03
C THR A 243 4.45 1.83 7.94
N ARG A 244 4.04 1.94 6.66
CA ARG A 244 5.01 1.98 5.54
C ARG A 244 5.80 3.28 5.44
N LEU A 245 5.20 4.40 5.87
CA LEU A 245 5.87 5.70 5.92
C LEU A 245 6.19 6.12 7.35
N GLY A 246 5.24 5.99 8.27
CA GLY A 246 5.38 6.48 9.63
C GLY A 246 6.50 5.78 10.41
N GLU A 247 6.52 4.45 10.46
CA GLU A 247 7.54 3.70 11.22
C GLU A 247 8.96 3.94 10.69
N PRO A 248 9.24 3.89 9.36
CA PRO A 248 10.56 4.24 8.82
C PRO A 248 10.98 5.68 9.06
N LEU A 249 10.02 6.60 9.17
CA LEU A 249 10.29 8.01 9.49
C LEU A 249 10.39 8.27 11.00
N GLY A 250 10.34 7.21 11.82
CA GLY A 250 10.49 7.33 13.26
C GLY A 250 9.26 7.88 13.98
N ARG A 251 8.08 7.83 13.35
CA ARG A 251 6.84 8.34 13.96
C ARG A 251 6.52 7.66 15.30
N ALA A 252 6.87 6.39 15.43
CA ALA A 252 6.63 5.59 16.62
C ALA A 252 7.76 5.65 17.68
N ASN A 253 8.91 6.24 17.36
CA ASN A 253 10.12 6.19 18.23
C ASN A 253 10.75 7.58 18.49
N GLY A 254 9.97 8.66 18.38
CA GLY A 254 10.46 10.01 18.67
C GLY A 254 11.13 10.75 17.51
N GLY A 255 10.98 10.26 16.28
CA GLY A 255 11.48 10.89 15.05
C GLY A 255 12.79 10.32 14.54
N GLU A 256 13.28 9.22 15.12
CA GLU A 256 14.51 8.55 14.69
C GLU A 256 14.25 7.67 13.47
N PRO A 257 14.84 7.99 12.29
CA PRO A 257 14.60 7.22 11.07
C PRO A 257 15.01 5.74 11.22
N GLN A 258 14.16 4.84 10.72
CA GLN A 258 14.37 3.39 10.71
C GLN A 258 14.39 2.84 9.27
N PRO A 259 15.50 3.01 8.52
CA PRO A 259 15.55 2.60 7.10
C PRO A 259 15.34 1.10 6.86
N ALA A 260 15.69 0.26 7.84
CA ALA A 260 15.45 -1.19 7.78
C ALA A 260 13.96 -1.55 7.73
N LEU A 261 13.09 -0.61 8.12
CA LEU A 261 11.65 -0.78 8.06
C LEU A 261 11.03 -0.31 6.73
N VAL A 262 11.82 0.16 5.76
CA VAL A 262 11.28 0.47 4.44
C VAL A 262 10.98 -0.85 3.73
N GLU A 263 9.80 -0.98 3.12
CA GLU A 263 9.53 -2.10 2.23
C GLU A 263 10.44 -2.06 1.01
N ALA A 264 10.97 -3.22 0.62
CA ALA A 264 11.94 -3.33 -0.46
C ALA A 264 13.18 -2.43 -0.30
N PRO A 265 13.83 -2.37 0.89
CA PRO A 265 14.83 -1.34 1.19
C PRO A 265 16.05 -1.45 0.27
N THR A 266 16.45 -2.68 -0.06
CA THR A 266 17.65 -2.98 -0.86
C THR A 266 17.38 -2.74 -2.34
N ALA A 267 16.26 -3.24 -2.85
CA ALA A 267 15.86 -3.05 -4.23
C ALA A 267 15.58 -1.57 -4.54
N MET A 268 14.99 -0.82 -3.60
CA MET A 268 14.78 0.62 -3.75
C MET A 268 16.09 1.41 -3.72
N HIS A 269 17.08 1.00 -2.91
CA HIS A 269 18.40 1.64 -2.88
C HIS A 269 19.14 1.51 -4.22
N GLN A 270 19.08 0.33 -4.84
CA GLN A 270 19.73 0.04 -6.11
C GLN A 270 19.04 0.68 -7.34
N CYS A 271 17.82 1.20 -7.21
CA CYS A 271 17.10 1.86 -8.31
C CYS A 271 17.49 3.35 -8.54
N ARG A 272 18.61 3.84 -7.99
CA ARG A 272 19.05 5.24 -8.22
C ARG A 272 19.71 5.38 -9.60
N PRO A 273 19.15 6.22 -10.49
CA PRO A 273 18.74 7.59 -10.16
C PRO A 273 17.23 7.78 -10.02
N CYS A 274 16.84 8.19 -8.81
CA CYS A 274 15.48 8.32 -8.29
C CYS A 274 14.67 9.51 -8.85
N SER A 275 14.56 9.64 -10.18
CA SER A 275 13.51 10.46 -10.81
C SER A 275 12.69 9.66 -11.82
N ALA A 276 13.29 8.66 -12.48
CA ALA A 276 12.62 7.86 -13.49
C ALA A 276 11.64 6.84 -12.90
N CYS A 277 11.99 6.12 -11.82
CA CYS A 277 11.08 5.12 -11.20
C CYS A 277 9.87 5.75 -10.52
N CYS A 278 10.03 6.85 -9.77
CA CYS A 278 8.89 7.60 -9.24
C CYS A 278 8.01 8.16 -10.37
N THR A 279 8.60 8.50 -11.52
CA THR A 279 7.87 8.95 -12.70
C THR A 279 7.14 7.80 -13.40
N ALA A 280 7.72 6.61 -13.48
CA ALA A 280 7.13 5.42 -14.08
C ALA A 280 5.94 4.90 -13.27
N PHE A 281 6.07 4.83 -11.94
CA PHE A 281 4.95 4.51 -11.04
C PHE A 281 3.84 5.56 -11.15
N GLY A 282 4.19 6.85 -11.18
CA GLY A 282 3.24 7.93 -11.42
C GLY A 282 2.66 8.00 -12.85
N GLN A 283 3.33 7.44 -13.87
CA GLN A 283 2.87 7.37 -15.25
C GLN A 283 1.88 6.22 -15.46
N ARG A 284 2.06 5.09 -14.76
CA ARG A 284 1.13 3.96 -14.82
C ARG A 284 -0.22 4.30 -14.16
N LEU A 285 -0.19 5.00 -13.04
CA LEU A 285 -1.39 5.62 -12.42
C LEU A 285 -2.07 6.68 -13.33
N ARG A 286 -1.35 7.22 -14.32
CA ARG A 286 -1.92 8.14 -15.33
C ARG A 286 -2.45 7.42 -16.57
N ALA A 287 -1.94 6.23 -16.90
CA ALA A 287 -2.39 5.46 -18.06
C ALA A 287 -3.79 4.85 -17.86
N GLU A 288 -4.19 4.59 -16.61
CA GLU A 288 -5.55 4.14 -16.26
C GLU A 288 -6.60 5.27 -16.28
N ARG A 289 -6.19 6.54 -16.43
CA ARG A 289 -7.11 7.69 -16.59
C ARG A 289 -7.99 7.62 -17.84
N GLY A 290 -7.66 6.74 -18.79
CA GLY A 290 -8.38 6.64 -20.06
C GLY A 290 -9.62 5.75 -20.05
N ARG A 291 -9.89 4.98 -18.97
CA ARG A 291 -10.90 3.91 -19.00
C ARG A 291 -11.92 3.85 -17.85
N ALA A 292 -12.00 4.86 -16.98
CA ALA A 292 -13.05 4.92 -15.96
C ALA A 292 -13.66 6.32 -15.89
N SER A 293 -14.93 6.46 -16.31
CA SER A 293 -15.63 7.75 -16.38
C SER A 293 -16.17 8.26 -15.04
N MET A 294 -15.69 7.78 -13.88
CA MET A 294 -16.32 8.15 -12.61
C MET A 294 -15.40 8.33 -11.40
N ILE A 295 -14.10 8.59 -11.58
CA ILE A 295 -13.23 8.92 -10.44
C ILE A 295 -12.26 10.07 -10.78
N THR A 296 -12.74 11.30 -10.66
CA THR A 296 -11.87 12.49 -10.64
C THR A 296 -11.19 12.64 -9.27
N TRP A 297 -10.01 12.04 -9.10
CA TRP A 297 -9.11 12.39 -8.01
C TRP A 297 -8.45 13.75 -8.26
N THR A 298 -8.52 14.65 -7.27
CA THR A 298 -7.85 15.95 -7.27
C THR A 298 -6.33 15.77 -7.36
N THR A 299 -5.73 16.35 -8.40
CA THR A 299 -4.29 16.18 -8.70
C THR A 299 -3.39 17.12 -7.88
N TRP A 300 -2.34 16.56 -7.27
CA TRP A 300 -1.13 17.29 -6.90
C TRP A 300 -0.15 17.28 -8.09
N ALA A 301 0.29 18.46 -8.55
CA ALA A 301 1.29 18.60 -9.60
C ALA A 301 2.55 19.24 -9.04
N CYS A 302 3.67 18.51 -9.05
CA CYS A 302 4.99 19.06 -8.75
C CYS A 302 5.67 19.41 -10.08
N ARG A 303 5.79 20.71 -10.42
CA ARG A 303 6.60 21.16 -11.57
C ARG A 303 8.05 21.32 -11.11
N PRO A 304 9.03 20.63 -11.72
CA PRO A 304 10.43 20.91 -11.44
C PRO A 304 10.81 22.23 -12.12
N LYS A 305 11.17 23.23 -11.31
CA LYS A 305 11.98 24.37 -11.78
C LYS A 305 13.27 24.36 -10.97
N ARG A 306 14.40 24.42 -11.70
CA ARG A 306 15.77 24.28 -11.18
C ARG A 306 15.93 24.99 -9.83
N GLY A 307 16.24 24.21 -8.78
CA GLY A 307 16.90 24.70 -7.58
C GLY A 307 16.07 25.04 -6.34
N ARG A 308 14.74 24.84 -6.26
CA ARG A 308 13.95 24.95 -5.00
C ARG A 308 12.55 24.32 -5.15
N SER A 309 12.20 23.39 -4.28
CA SER A 309 10.86 22.77 -4.20
C SER A 309 9.89 23.66 -3.39
N ARG A 310 8.75 24.03 -3.96
CA ARG A 310 7.58 24.53 -3.24
C ARG A 310 6.38 23.66 -3.63
N CYS A 311 5.73 23.06 -2.63
CA CYS A 311 4.42 22.42 -2.78
C CYS A 311 3.31 23.44 -2.47
N GLY A 312 2.22 23.43 -3.25
CA GLY A 312 1.04 24.24 -2.99
C GLY A 312 -0.15 23.78 -3.83
N LEU A 313 -1.37 23.85 -3.26
CA LEU A 313 -2.62 23.54 -3.95
C LEU A 313 -2.85 24.49 -5.14
N LEU A 314 -3.17 23.93 -6.30
CA LEU A 314 -3.78 24.67 -7.41
C LEU A 314 -5.29 24.41 -7.37
N SER A 315 -6.06 25.31 -6.74
CA SER A 315 -7.49 25.40 -7.04
C SER A 315 -7.66 26.13 -8.37
N ARG A 316 -8.17 25.44 -9.39
CA ARG A 316 -8.80 26.11 -10.53
C ARG A 316 -10.24 26.35 -10.15
N SER A 317 -10.53 27.52 -9.59
CA SER A 317 -11.88 28.07 -9.57
C SER A 317 -12.10 28.83 -10.87
N THR A 318 -13.11 28.43 -11.63
CA THR A 318 -13.65 29.16 -12.78
C THR A 318 -14.57 30.28 -12.29
N ALA A 319 -14.02 31.42 -11.87
CA ALA A 319 -14.72 32.71 -11.78
C ALA A 319 -13.71 33.86 -11.66
N PRO A 320 -13.90 35.02 -12.33
CA PRO A 320 -12.95 36.12 -12.28
C PRO A 320 -13.16 36.96 -11.01
N LEU A 321 -12.12 37.18 -10.22
CA LEU A 321 -12.12 38.16 -9.12
C LEU A 321 -10.93 39.14 -9.24
N PRO A 322 -11.13 40.43 -8.88
CA PRO A 322 -10.23 41.53 -9.19
C PRO A 322 -9.16 41.78 -8.10
N HIS A 323 -8.07 42.42 -8.53
CA HIS A 323 -7.07 43.21 -7.78
C HIS A 323 -6.46 42.68 -6.47
N SER A 324 -5.22 42.19 -6.62
CA SER A 324 -4.02 42.33 -5.77
C SER A 324 -4.14 42.79 -4.31
N LYS A 325 -3.63 41.96 -3.39
CA LYS A 325 -2.73 42.37 -2.28
C LYS A 325 -1.78 41.20 -1.94
N ARG A 326 -0.47 41.38 -2.18
CA ARG A 326 0.59 40.44 -1.77
C ARG A 326 0.97 40.73 -0.32
N LEU A 327 0.78 39.77 0.59
CA LEU A 327 1.38 39.79 1.92
C LEU A 327 2.70 39.01 1.88
N ASN A 328 3.78 39.71 2.17
CA ASN A 328 5.16 39.23 2.13
C ASN A 328 5.63 39.13 3.59
N SER A 329 5.63 37.94 4.20
CA SER A 329 6.25 37.72 5.51
C SER A 329 7.53 36.89 5.33
N ARG A 330 8.67 37.55 5.55
CA ARG A 330 10.01 36.93 5.62
C ARG A 330 10.25 36.44 7.05
N CYS A 331 10.52 35.13 7.22
CA CYS A 331 11.19 34.63 8.42
C CYS A 331 12.65 35.12 8.46
N ARG A 332 13.06 35.73 9.58
CA ARG A 332 14.46 35.82 10.00
C ARG A 332 14.72 34.74 11.04
N LEU A 333 15.77 33.96 10.82
CA LEU A 333 16.34 33.01 11.77
C LEU A 333 16.97 33.75 12.96
N ARG A 334 16.63 33.31 14.18
CA ARG A 334 17.60 33.04 15.24
C ARG A 334 17.45 31.58 15.62
#